data_AF-A0A329BUP3-F1
#
_entry.id   AF-A0A329BUP3-F1
#
_cell.length_a   1.000
_cell.length_b   1.000
_cell.length_c   1.000
_cell.angle_alpha   90.00
_cell.angle_beta   90.00
_cell.angle_gamma   90.00
#
_symmetry.space_group_name_H-M   'P 1'
#
loop_
_entity.id
_entity.type
_entity.pdbx_description
1 polymer ?
#
loop_
_entity_poly.entity_id
_entity_poly.type
_entity_poly.pdbx_seq_one_letter_code
_entity_poly.pdbx_strand_id
1 'polypeptide(L)'
;MFAEQLHGGLHEFLELTGGLSIAEIARKLRCCSRTIRNYVAGRSPIPWHRIELLRLLALDARTAPENQTVPTPSDEPAAIANIDPDPAAPDVPPAELLAGVGVYAPHFLSSRRSFALYVRGWNVVEKIRCAKREGRFSAVLARWHEQAVELPRMWRSGRMFAGIGPPAYVDGKTDL
;
A
#
# COMPACT_ATOMS: atom_id res chain seq x y z
N MET A 1 6.50 32.07 16.12
CA MET A 1 5.33 32.27 15.23
C MET A 1 5.22 31.04 14.35
N PHE A 2 4.26 30.13 14.59
CA PHE A 2 4.14 28.88 13.82
C PHE A 2 2.66 28.54 13.54
N ALA A 3 1.87 29.53 13.10
CA ALA A 3 0.45 29.31 12.79
C ALA A 3 0.12 29.43 11.29
N GLU A 4 1.04 29.87 10.43
CA GLU A 4 0.75 30.22 9.04
C GLU A 4 1.11 29.15 7.98
N GLN A 5 1.60 27.97 8.37
CA GLN A 5 2.04 26.92 7.41
C GLN A 5 1.19 25.64 7.46
N LEU A 6 -0.11 25.75 7.73
CA LEU A 6 -1.01 24.59 7.75
C LEU A 6 -1.59 24.25 6.35
N HIS A 7 -1.42 25.14 5.38
CA HIS A 7 -1.97 25.00 4.04
C HIS A 7 -0.91 25.11 2.95
N GLY A 8 -1.07 24.30 1.92
CA GLY A 8 -0.28 24.33 0.69
C GLY A 8 -0.84 25.31 -0.33
N GLY A 9 0.03 25.83 -1.21
CA GLY A 9 -0.35 26.75 -2.27
C GLY A 9 -1.00 26.04 -3.47
N LEU A 10 -1.99 26.68 -4.10
CA LEU A 10 -2.61 26.16 -5.33
C LEU A 10 -1.62 26.09 -6.49
N HIS A 11 -0.74 27.08 -6.63
CA HIS A 11 0.29 27.08 -7.68
C HIS A 11 1.16 25.82 -7.61
N GLU A 12 1.72 25.56 -6.43
CA GLU A 12 2.54 24.39 -6.17
C GLU A 12 1.77 23.07 -6.37
N PHE A 13 0.50 23.03 -5.96
CA PHE A 13 -0.36 21.87 -6.21
C PHE A 13 -0.51 21.58 -7.71
N LEU A 14 -0.69 22.62 -8.54
CA LEU A 14 -0.83 22.47 -9.98
C LEU A 14 0.48 22.05 -10.65
N GLU A 15 1.62 22.62 -10.21
CA GLU A 15 2.94 22.21 -10.70
C GLU A 15 3.25 20.75 -10.38
N LEU A 16 3.03 20.32 -9.14
CA LEU A 16 3.28 18.94 -8.71
C LEU A 16 2.34 17.92 -9.33
N THR A 17 1.16 18.35 -9.80
CA THR A 17 0.20 17.47 -10.49
C THR A 17 0.37 17.46 -12.00
N GLY A 18 1.14 18.38 -12.59
CA GLY A 18 1.70 18.26 -13.94
C GLY A 18 0.70 17.93 -15.04
N GLY A 19 -0.54 18.42 -14.95
CA GLY A 19 -1.59 18.18 -15.95
C GLY A 19 -2.33 16.84 -15.82
N LEU A 20 -2.11 16.08 -14.75
CA LEU A 20 -2.88 14.88 -14.45
C LEU A 20 -4.39 15.15 -14.37
N SER A 21 -5.20 14.16 -14.74
CA SER A 21 -6.64 14.28 -14.60
C SER A 21 -7.05 14.34 -13.12
N ILE A 22 -8.19 14.97 -12.84
CA ILE A 22 -8.75 15.06 -11.48
C ILE A 22 -8.88 13.67 -10.83
N ALA A 23 -9.26 12.65 -11.62
CA ALA A 23 -9.40 11.28 -11.14
C ALA A 23 -8.05 10.65 -10.75
N GLU A 24 -6.99 10.93 -11.50
CA GLU A 24 -5.63 10.46 -11.19
C GLU A 24 -5.06 11.14 -9.95
N ILE A 25 -5.26 12.45 -9.82
CA ILE A 25 -4.86 13.21 -8.63
C ILE A 25 -5.61 12.66 -7.39
N ALA A 26 -6.92 12.45 -7.51
CA ALA A 26 -7.75 11.90 -6.45
C ALA A 26 -7.26 10.50 -6.02
N ARG A 27 -6.89 9.65 -6.99
CA ARG A 27 -6.33 8.31 -6.74
C ARG A 27 -4.99 8.39 -6.01
N LYS A 28 -4.05 9.20 -6.50
CA LYS A 28 -2.71 9.40 -5.87
C LYS A 28 -2.84 9.89 -4.43
N LEU A 29 -3.77 10.82 -4.18
CA LEU A 29 -4.03 11.38 -2.85
C LEU A 29 -5.03 10.56 -2.02
N ARG A 30 -5.57 9.44 -2.54
CA ARG A 30 -6.58 8.61 -1.87
C ARG A 30 -7.75 9.43 -1.30
N CYS A 31 -8.30 10.31 -2.12
CA CYS A 31 -9.47 11.12 -1.79
C CYS A 31 -10.48 11.10 -2.95
N CYS A 32 -11.63 11.77 -2.79
CA CYS A 32 -12.63 11.81 -3.85
C CYS A 32 -12.34 12.95 -4.85
N SER A 33 -12.78 12.78 -6.10
CA SER A 33 -12.63 13.80 -7.15
C SER A 33 -13.27 15.14 -6.80
N ARG A 34 -14.29 15.13 -5.92
CA ARG A 34 -14.92 16.36 -5.40
C ARG A 34 -13.95 17.20 -4.58
N THR A 35 -13.11 16.56 -3.75
CA THR A 35 -12.09 17.25 -2.95
C THR A 35 -11.08 17.96 -3.87
N ILE A 36 -10.59 17.27 -4.89
CA ILE A 36 -9.65 17.86 -5.86
C ILE A 36 -10.30 19.02 -6.62
N ARG A 37 -11.56 18.88 -7.05
CA ARG A 37 -12.32 19.99 -7.66
C ARG A 37 -12.45 21.19 -6.75
N ASN A 38 -12.57 21.00 -5.44
CA ASN A 38 -12.64 22.09 -4.49
C ASN A 38 -11.29 22.79 -4.27
N TYR A 39 -10.19 22.04 -4.27
CA TYR A 39 -8.84 22.61 -4.22
C TYR A 39 -8.56 23.48 -5.44
N VAL A 40 -8.77 22.93 -6.65
CA VAL A 40 -8.51 23.64 -7.90
C VAL A 40 -9.38 24.89 -8.03
N ALA A 41 -10.63 24.84 -7.57
CA ALA A 41 -11.54 25.98 -7.58
C ALA A 41 -11.37 26.95 -6.40
N GLY A 42 -10.37 26.74 -5.52
CA GLY A 42 -10.15 27.60 -4.34
C GLY A 42 -11.25 27.55 -3.28
N ARG A 43 -12.19 26.60 -3.37
CA ARG A 43 -13.32 26.45 -2.43
C ARG A 43 -12.94 25.76 -1.12
N SER A 44 -11.75 25.17 -1.07
CA SER A 44 -11.22 24.56 0.14
C SER A 44 -9.71 24.74 0.17
N PRO A 45 -9.13 25.07 1.33
CA PRO A 45 -7.68 25.16 1.45
C PRO A 45 -7.07 23.78 1.25
N ILE A 46 -5.91 23.74 0.59
CA ILE A 46 -5.16 22.49 0.37
C ILE A 46 -4.37 22.22 1.66
N PRO A 47 -4.56 21.09 2.34
CA PRO A 47 -3.75 20.79 3.52
C PRO A 47 -2.28 20.63 3.15
N TRP A 48 -1.35 21.20 3.93
CA TRP A 48 0.09 21.12 3.66
C TRP A 48 0.57 19.68 3.40
N HIS A 49 0.11 18.72 4.20
CA HIS A 49 0.46 17.29 4.05
C HIS A 49 0.11 16.73 2.66
N ARG A 50 -0.89 17.27 1.96
CA ARG A 50 -1.23 16.85 0.58
C ARG A 50 -0.18 17.30 -0.43
N ILE A 51 0.37 18.50 -0.25
CA ILE A 51 1.51 18.98 -1.06
C ILE A 51 2.73 18.12 -0.76
N GLU A 52 3.01 17.86 0.51
CA GLU A 52 4.19 17.09 0.90
C GLU A 52 4.17 15.67 0.32
N LEU A 53 3.01 15.00 0.34
CA LEU A 53 2.84 13.71 -0.34
C LEU A 53 3.12 13.79 -1.85
N LEU A 54 2.70 14.86 -2.52
CA LEU A 54 2.98 15.03 -3.95
C LEU A 54 4.47 15.28 -4.22
N ARG A 55 5.16 16.03 -3.33
CA ARG A 55 6.61 16.23 -3.42
C ARG A 55 7.37 14.91 -3.28
N LEU A 56 7.00 14.08 -2.30
CA LEU A 56 7.60 12.75 -2.09
C LEU A 56 7.37 11.85 -3.30
N LEU A 57 6.15 11.80 -3.83
CA LEU A 57 5.84 11.02 -5.04
C LEU A 57 6.61 11.52 -6.27
N ALA A 58 6.83 12.83 -6.40
CA ALA A 58 7.62 13.40 -7.49
C ALA A 58 9.12 13.11 -7.32
N LEU A 59 9.63 13.05 -6.09
CA LEU A 59 10.99 12.63 -5.79
C LEU A 59 11.20 11.15 -6.12
N ASP A 60 10.28 10.26 -5.70
CA ASP A 60 10.31 8.83 -6.04
C ASP A 60 10.29 8.59 -7.56
N ALA A 61 9.52 9.38 -8.29
CA ALA A 61 9.48 9.31 -9.75
C ALA A 61 10.79 9.76 -10.42
N ARG A 62 11.57 10.63 -9.77
CA ARG A 62 12.87 11.13 -10.27
C ARG A 62 14.04 10.23 -9.87
N THR A 63 13.93 9.52 -8.75
CA THR A 63 14.95 8.58 -8.25
C THR A 63 14.75 7.17 -8.79
N ALA A 64 13.64 6.86 -9.45
CA ALA A 64 13.47 5.63 -10.20
C ALA A 64 14.42 5.62 -11.42
N PRO A 65 15.43 4.73 -11.47
CA PRO A 65 16.11 4.47 -12.73
C PRO A 65 15.12 3.88 -13.72
N GLU A 66 15.17 4.31 -14.98
CA GLU A 66 14.55 3.61 -16.12
C GLU A 66 15.17 2.21 -16.24
N ASN A 67 14.71 1.28 -15.41
CA ASN A 67 14.94 -0.14 -15.57
C ASN A 67 13.58 -0.79 -15.73
N GLN A 68 13.07 -0.71 -16.97
CA GLN A 68 12.22 -1.77 -17.50
C GLN A 68 13.08 -3.03 -17.63
N THR A 69 13.45 -3.63 -16.51
CA THR A 69 13.89 -5.02 -16.51
C THR A 69 12.61 -5.84 -16.53
N VAL A 70 12.33 -6.42 -17.70
CA VAL A 70 11.38 -7.52 -17.85
C VAL A 70 11.57 -8.47 -16.67
N PRO A 71 10.54 -8.73 -15.83
CA PRO A 71 10.71 -9.64 -14.72
C PRO A 71 10.92 -11.03 -15.29
N THR A 72 12.13 -11.56 -15.14
CA THR A 72 12.31 -13.01 -15.20
C THR A 72 11.54 -13.60 -14.02
N PRO A 73 10.69 -14.62 -14.22
CA PRO A 73 9.96 -15.23 -13.13
C PRO A 73 10.95 -16.02 -12.27
N SER A 74 11.44 -15.41 -11.18
CA SER A 74 11.99 -16.17 -10.07
C SER A 74 10.81 -16.58 -9.18
N ASP A 75 10.58 -17.89 -9.12
CA ASP A 75 9.46 -18.58 -8.46
C ASP A 75 9.41 -18.47 -6.92
N GLU A 76 10.09 -17.50 -6.32
CA GLU A 76 10.14 -17.35 -4.85
C GLU A 76 9.42 -16.05 -4.42
N PRO A 77 8.38 -16.14 -3.56
CA PRO A 77 7.68 -14.96 -3.08
C PRO A 77 8.60 -14.11 -2.21
N ALA A 78 8.91 -12.90 -2.65
CA ALA A 78 9.77 -11.95 -1.95
C ALA A 78 9.31 -11.61 -0.51
N ALA A 79 8.04 -11.87 -0.18
CA ALA A 79 7.48 -11.71 1.16
C ALA A 79 6.87 -13.03 1.65
N ILE A 80 7.50 -13.64 2.66
CA ILE A 80 7.04 -14.88 3.30
C ILE A 80 6.12 -14.51 4.47
N ALA A 81 5.00 -15.22 4.60
CA ALA A 81 4.04 -15.00 5.68
C ALA A 81 4.68 -15.26 7.05
N ASN A 82 4.67 -14.25 7.90
CA ASN A 82 5.22 -14.27 9.24
C ASN A 82 4.08 -14.34 10.26
N ILE A 83 3.18 -15.30 10.07
CA ILE A 83 1.93 -15.46 10.80
C ILE A 83 1.66 -16.95 11.00
N ASP A 84 1.13 -17.30 12.16
CA ASP A 84 0.82 -18.68 12.49
C ASP A 84 -0.37 -19.17 11.64
N PRO A 85 -0.35 -20.43 11.18
CA PRO A 85 -1.50 -21.02 10.49
C PRO A 85 -2.72 -21.06 11.41
N ASP A 86 -3.88 -20.68 10.88
CA ASP A 86 -5.14 -20.73 11.62
C ASP A 86 -5.65 -22.19 11.66
N PRO A 87 -5.74 -22.83 12.85
CA PRO A 87 -6.24 -24.20 12.95
C PRO A 87 -7.72 -24.34 12.55
N ALA A 88 -8.49 -23.25 12.56
CA ALA A 88 -9.89 -23.25 12.15
C ALA A 88 -10.09 -23.09 10.63
N ALA A 89 -9.03 -22.78 9.88
CA ALA A 89 -9.08 -22.54 8.44
C ALA A 89 -7.88 -23.16 7.70
N PRO A 90 -7.71 -24.50 7.75
CA PRO A 90 -6.56 -25.17 7.14
C PRO A 90 -6.55 -25.07 5.60
N ASP A 91 -7.68 -24.75 4.97
CA ASP A 91 -7.87 -24.59 3.53
C ASP A 91 -7.43 -23.21 2.99
N VAL A 92 -7.13 -22.26 3.88
CA VAL A 92 -6.64 -20.92 3.54
C VAL A 92 -5.26 -20.72 4.18
N PRO A 93 -4.18 -21.09 3.48
CA PRO A 93 -2.84 -20.99 4.04
C PRO A 93 -2.43 -19.53 4.33
N PRO A 94 -1.47 -19.33 5.25
CA PRO A 94 -1.00 -17.99 5.64
C PRO A 94 -0.56 -17.10 4.47
N ALA A 95 0.07 -17.69 3.45
CA ALA A 95 0.49 -16.96 2.25
C ALA A 95 -0.70 -16.33 1.49
N GLU A 96 -1.86 -16.99 1.49
CA GLU A 96 -3.06 -16.47 0.84
C GLU A 96 -3.76 -15.40 1.68
N LEU A 97 -3.76 -15.54 3.00
CA LEU A 97 -4.20 -14.48 3.91
C LEU A 97 -3.34 -13.23 3.70
N LEU A 98 -2.03 -13.42 3.61
CA LEU A 98 -1.09 -12.35 3.35
C LEU A 98 -1.35 -11.67 2.00
N ALA A 99 -1.55 -12.45 0.93
CA ALA A 99 -1.87 -11.92 -0.40
C ALA A 99 -3.20 -11.15 -0.42
N GLY A 100 -4.25 -11.73 0.19
CA GLY A 100 -5.57 -11.12 0.27
C GLY A 100 -5.54 -9.79 1.03
N VAL A 101 -4.96 -9.77 2.22
CA VAL A 101 -4.83 -8.52 3.01
C VAL A 101 -3.88 -7.55 2.35
N GLY A 102 -2.78 -8.01 1.77
CA GLY A 102 -1.78 -7.18 1.13
C GLY A 102 -2.33 -6.37 -0.05
N VAL A 103 -3.16 -6.99 -0.90
CA VAL A 103 -3.75 -6.31 -2.06
C VAL A 103 -4.76 -5.23 -1.66
N TYR A 104 -5.59 -5.49 -0.66
CA TYR A 104 -6.72 -4.62 -0.32
C TYR A 104 -6.44 -3.66 0.84
N ALA A 105 -5.59 -4.06 1.78
CA ALA A 105 -5.35 -3.32 3.02
C ALA A 105 -3.89 -3.46 3.53
N PRO A 106 -2.89 -3.06 2.72
CA PRO A 106 -1.46 -3.31 3.01
C PRO A 106 -0.95 -2.68 4.32
N HIS A 107 -1.63 -1.67 4.85
CA HIS A 107 -1.28 -1.02 6.11
C HIS A 107 -1.47 -1.93 7.33
N PHE A 108 -2.33 -2.96 7.25
CA PHE A 108 -2.49 -3.97 8.30
C PHE A 108 -1.36 -5.00 8.32
N LEU A 109 -0.51 -5.05 7.28
CA LEU A 109 0.68 -5.91 7.27
C LEU A 109 1.76 -5.43 8.24
N SER A 110 1.61 -4.22 8.79
CA SER A 110 2.60 -3.58 9.65
C SER A 110 2.83 -4.24 11.00
N SER A 111 1.90 -5.07 11.46
CA SER A 111 2.14 -5.94 12.60
C SER A 111 1.29 -7.19 12.53
N ARG A 112 1.80 -8.30 13.08
CA ARG A 112 1.02 -9.54 13.26
C ARG A 112 -0.30 -9.28 14.00
N ARG A 113 -0.29 -8.40 15.00
CA ARG A 113 -1.47 -8.08 15.82
C ARG A 113 -2.55 -7.37 14.99
N SER A 114 -2.18 -6.30 14.27
CA SER A 114 -3.11 -5.57 13.41
C SER A 114 -3.65 -6.45 12.29
N PHE A 115 -2.79 -7.30 11.73
CA PHE A 115 -3.17 -8.29 10.73
C PHE A 115 -4.23 -9.26 11.25
N ALA A 116 -3.98 -9.89 12.42
CA ALA A 116 -4.90 -10.85 13.01
C ALA A 116 -6.28 -10.24 13.34
N LEU A 117 -6.29 -9.01 13.87
CA LEU A 117 -7.52 -8.28 14.14
C LEU A 117 -8.30 -7.98 12.85
N TYR A 118 -7.61 -7.61 11.77
CA TYR A 118 -8.23 -7.35 10.49
C TYR A 118 -8.82 -8.63 9.87
N VAL A 119 -8.04 -9.72 9.81
CA VAL A 119 -8.47 -11.01 9.27
C VAL A 119 -9.75 -11.49 9.97
N ARG A 120 -9.76 -11.44 11.30
CA ARG A 120 -10.92 -11.83 12.11
C ARG A 120 -12.09 -10.86 11.94
N GLY A 121 -11.86 -9.56 12.07
CA GLY A 121 -12.91 -8.54 12.05
C GLY A 121 -13.60 -8.39 10.69
N TRP A 122 -12.90 -8.71 9.59
CA TRP A 122 -13.41 -8.58 8.23
C TRP A 122 -13.74 -9.91 7.55
N ASN A 123 -13.67 -11.02 8.29
CA ASN A 123 -13.92 -12.38 7.81
C ASN A 123 -13.19 -12.68 6.49
N VAL A 124 -11.88 -12.44 6.49
CA VAL A 124 -11.04 -12.55 5.28
C VAL A 124 -10.98 -13.97 4.74
N VAL A 125 -10.99 -14.98 5.63
CA VAL A 125 -11.02 -16.40 5.27
C VAL A 125 -12.21 -16.71 4.34
N GLU A 126 -13.42 -16.33 4.73
CA GLU A 126 -14.62 -16.57 3.90
C GLU A 126 -14.56 -15.84 2.55
N LYS A 127 -13.98 -14.63 2.53
CA LYS A 127 -13.81 -13.88 1.28
C LYS A 127 -12.84 -14.58 0.34
N ILE A 128 -11.76 -15.16 0.85
CA ILE A 128 -10.83 -15.96 0.05
C ILE A 128 -11.52 -17.22 -0.46
N ARG A 129 -12.27 -17.94 0.39
CA ARG A 129 -13.07 -19.10 -0.02
C ARG A 129 -14.07 -18.75 -1.14
N CYS A 130 -14.76 -17.62 -1.02
CA CYS A 130 -15.65 -17.12 -2.06
C CYS A 130 -14.90 -16.82 -3.36
N ALA A 131 -13.81 -16.04 -3.29
CA ALA A 131 -13.01 -15.66 -4.44
C ALA A 131 -12.39 -16.87 -5.17
N LYS A 132 -12.02 -17.92 -4.43
CA LYS A 132 -11.54 -19.19 -4.99
C LYS A 132 -12.64 -19.92 -5.75
N ARG A 133 -13.83 -20.08 -5.15
CA ARG A 133 -14.99 -20.70 -5.79
C ARG A 133 -15.39 -20.00 -7.09
N GLU A 134 -15.21 -18.68 -7.13
CA GLU A 134 -15.53 -17.85 -8.29
C GLU A 134 -14.36 -17.73 -9.28
N GLY A 135 -13.20 -18.36 -9.01
CA GLY A 135 -12.02 -18.33 -9.87
C GLY A 135 -11.30 -16.97 -9.95
N ARG A 136 -11.62 -16.01 -9.07
CA ARG A 136 -11.07 -14.64 -9.10
C ARG A 136 -9.83 -14.45 -8.22
N PHE A 137 -9.53 -15.43 -7.36
CA PHE A 137 -8.43 -15.32 -6.42
C PHE A 137 -7.04 -15.34 -7.10
N SER A 138 -6.90 -15.94 -8.28
CA SER A 138 -5.67 -15.90 -9.09
C SER A 138 -5.22 -14.49 -9.42
N ALA A 139 -6.15 -13.57 -9.69
CA ALA A 139 -5.84 -12.16 -9.94
C ALA A 139 -5.34 -11.44 -8.68
N VAL A 140 -5.80 -11.86 -7.49
CA VAL A 140 -5.29 -11.35 -6.21
C VAL A 140 -3.85 -11.81 -6.00
N LEU A 141 -3.54 -13.07 -6.30
CA LEU A 141 -2.16 -13.59 -6.21
C LEU A 141 -1.22 -12.88 -7.19
N ALA A 142 -1.60 -12.73 -8.46
CA ALA A 142 -0.79 -12.02 -9.45
C ALA A 142 -0.47 -10.58 -9.00
N ARG A 143 -1.49 -9.86 -8.54
CA ARG A 143 -1.32 -8.50 -8.03
C ARG A 143 -0.51 -8.44 -6.73
N TRP A 144 -0.60 -9.46 -5.89
CA TRP A 144 0.21 -9.58 -4.69
C TRP A 144 1.69 -9.76 -5.05
N HIS A 145 2.03 -10.62 -6.03
CA HIS A 145 3.42 -10.80 -6.46
C HIS A 145 4.06 -9.47 -6.92
N GLU A 146 3.33 -8.65 -7.67
CA GLU A 146 3.79 -7.31 -8.07
C GLU A 146 4.05 -6.40 -6.87
N GLN A 147 3.17 -6.41 -5.86
CA GLN A 147 3.27 -5.53 -4.68
C GLN A 147 4.30 -6.01 -3.65
N ALA A 148 4.44 -7.33 -3.49
CA ALA A 148 5.30 -7.94 -2.49
C ALA A 148 6.79 -7.63 -2.74
N VAL A 149 7.19 -7.39 -3.99
CA VAL A 149 8.54 -6.96 -4.34
C VAL A 149 8.89 -5.57 -3.75
N GLU A 150 7.90 -4.68 -3.66
CA GLU A 150 8.09 -3.31 -3.17
C GLU A 150 7.94 -3.18 -1.64
N LEU A 151 7.32 -4.16 -0.99
CA LEU A 151 7.07 -4.12 0.46
C LEU A 151 8.34 -4.05 1.33
N PRO A 152 9.40 -4.86 1.08
CA PRO A 152 10.66 -4.74 1.81
C PRO A 152 11.34 -3.38 1.58
N ARG A 153 11.21 -2.80 0.37
CA ARG A 153 11.77 -1.47 0.05
C ARG A 153 11.08 -0.37 0.86
N MET A 154 9.75 -0.42 0.96
CA MET A 154 8.96 0.53 1.75
C MET A 154 9.25 0.44 3.26
N TRP A 155 9.67 -0.72 3.75
CA TRP A 155 9.96 -0.97 5.18
C TRP A 155 11.38 -0.64 5.61
N ARG A 156 12.34 -0.64 4.68
CA ARG A 156 13.73 -0.21 4.96
C ARG A 156 13.83 1.30 5.21
N SER A 157 12.79 2.07 4.87
CA SER A 157 12.77 3.55 4.93
C SER A 157 12.62 4.19 6.32
N GLY A 158 12.69 3.44 7.42
CA GLY A 158 13.01 4.06 8.72
C GLY A 158 12.37 3.45 9.97
N ARG A 159 13.07 3.66 11.09
CA ARG A 159 12.80 3.26 12.49
C ARG A 159 11.49 3.80 13.11
N MET A 160 10.43 4.07 12.34
CA MET A 160 9.19 4.66 12.88
C MET A 160 8.27 3.66 13.60
N PHE A 161 8.56 2.36 13.60
CA PHE A 161 7.65 1.33 14.12
C PHE A 161 8.20 0.53 15.32
N ALA A 162 9.09 1.11 16.12
CA ALA A 162 9.75 0.46 17.26
C ALA A 162 8.83 0.00 18.43
N GLY A 163 7.51 -0.02 18.25
CA GLY A 163 6.54 -0.45 19.29
C GLY A 163 5.38 -1.33 18.80
N ILE A 164 5.33 -1.70 17.51
CA ILE A 164 4.15 -2.38 16.92
C ILE A 164 4.35 -3.90 16.76
N GLY A 165 5.51 -4.44 17.17
CA GLY A 165 5.85 -5.85 17.00
C GLY A 165 6.25 -6.20 15.56
N PRO A 166 6.62 -7.46 15.27
CA PRO A 166 7.11 -7.84 13.95
C PRO A 166 6.00 -7.69 12.87
N PRO A 167 6.36 -7.32 11.63
CA PRO A 167 5.43 -7.30 10.51
C PRO A 167 4.83 -8.68 10.24
N ALA A 168 3.68 -8.71 9.57
CA ALA A 168 2.99 -9.94 9.20
C ALA A 168 3.70 -10.73 8.09
N TYR A 169 4.83 -10.23 7.58
CA TYR A 169 5.69 -10.88 6.60
C TYR A 169 7.17 -10.69 6.94
N VAL A 170 8.03 -11.56 6.39
CA VAL A 170 9.49 -11.40 6.37
C VAL A 170 9.98 -11.36 4.93
N ASP A 171 11.10 -10.68 4.69
CA ASP A 171 11.75 -10.66 3.37
C ASP A 171 12.35 -12.06 3.12
N GLY A 172 11.92 -12.70 2.04
CA GLY A 172 12.35 -14.07 1.67
C GLY A 172 13.84 -14.19 1.34
N LYS A 173 14.57 -13.07 1.25
CA LYS A 173 16.04 -13.04 1.13
C LYS A 173 16.78 -13.03 2.46
N THR A 174 16.09 -13.05 3.59
CA THR A 174 16.70 -13.00 4.92
C THR A 174 16.90 -14.41 5.48
N ASP A 175 17.75 -15.19 4.83
CA ASP A 175 18.37 -16.38 5.43
C ASP A 175 19.89 -16.28 5.27
N LEU A 176 20.53 -15.79 6.33
CA LEU A 176 21.82 -16.21 6.91
C LEU A 176 22.07 -15.43 8.21
#